data_AF-G5A9S3-F1
#
_entry.id   AF-G5A9S3-F1
#
_cell.length_a   1.000
_cell.length_b   1.000
_cell.length_c   1.000
_cell.angle_alpha   90.00
_cell.angle_beta   90.00
_cell.angle_gamma   90.00
#
_symmetry.space_group_name_H-M   'P 1'
#
loop_
_entity.id
_entity.type
_entity.pdbx_description
1 polymer ?
#
loop_
_entity_poly.entity_id
_entity_poly.type
_entity_poly.pdbx_seq_one_letter_code
_entity_poly.pdbx_strand_id
1 'polypeptide(L)'
;FNFGTSERCYSVGNCFDDKASSATWTNAPSAAWFAFYDSDDCTGTQYVSKSTPSGQIKFASVRLDNKVSSFMLWEYGTFALKGFVDICEATTLRSANASSNLTSLDSEGSSSNGSV
;
A
#
# COMPACT_ATOMS: atom_id res chain seq x y z
N PHE A 1 -6.03 -4.33 2.57
CA PHE A 1 -4.64 -3.95 2.87
C PHE A 1 -4.47 -3.92 4.40
N ASN A 2 -3.37 -4.43 4.95
CA ASN A 2 -3.13 -4.43 6.41
C ASN A 2 -1.98 -3.44 6.72
N PHE A 3 -2.28 -2.38 7.44
CA PHE A 3 -1.35 -1.31 7.84
C PHE A 3 -0.68 -1.68 9.18
N GLY A 4 0.13 -2.74 9.19
CA GLY A 4 0.70 -3.27 10.44
C GLY A 4 1.98 -2.58 10.89
N THR A 5 2.48 -1.58 10.17
CA THR A 5 3.79 -0.97 10.46
C THR A 5 3.68 0.55 10.52
N SER A 6 3.73 1.08 11.74
CA SER A 6 3.93 2.51 12.02
C SER A 6 5.26 3.02 11.46
N GLU A 7 5.35 4.31 11.16
CA GLU A 7 6.54 4.97 10.57
C GLU A 7 7.04 4.33 9.27
N ARG A 8 6.17 3.63 8.52
CA ARG A 8 6.43 3.20 7.14
C ARG A 8 5.63 4.09 6.19
N CYS A 9 6.33 4.69 5.24
CA CYS A 9 5.66 5.44 4.20
C CYS A 9 5.17 4.51 3.10
N TYR A 10 3.93 4.72 2.68
CA TYR A 10 3.30 3.99 1.60
C TYR A 10 2.95 4.94 0.47
N SER A 11 3.67 4.85 -0.63
CA SER A 11 3.40 5.60 -1.86
C SER A 11 2.39 4.84 -2.72
N VAL A 12 1.48 5.57 -3.34
CA VAL A 12 0.46 5.04 -4.26
C VAL A 12 0.52 5.68 -5.66
N GLY A 13 1.50 6.56 -5.90
CA GLY A 13 1.68 7.29 -7.15
C GLY A 13 1.61 6.43 -8.43
N ASN A 14 2.14 5.20 -8.39
CA ASN A 14 2.20 4.39 -9.61
C ASN A 14 0.88 3.74 -10.05
N CYS A 15 -0.19 3.78 -9.25
CA CYS A 15 -1.47 3.15 -9.59
C CYS A 15 -2.70 3.91 -9.09
N PHE A 16 -2.58 4.62 -7.98
CA PHE A 16 -3.68 5.31 -7.32
C PHE A 16 -3.40 6.78 -6.99
N ASP A 17 -2.42 7.38 -7.66
CA ASP A 17 -2.13 8.81 -7.55
C ASP A 17 -3.34 9.68 -7.82
N ASP A 18 -3.49 10.77 -7.07
CA ASP A 18 -4.47 11.83 -7.33
C ASP A 18 -5.92 11.33 -7.56
N LYS A 19 -6.27 10.18 -6.98
CA LYS A 19 -7.59 9.53 -7.18
C LYS A 19 -8.40 9.42 -5.90
N ALA A 20 -7.76 9.53 -4.74
CA ALA A 20 -8.44 9.32 -3.48
C ALA A 20 -9.31 10.53 -3.12
N SER A 21 -10.61 10.30 -2.92
CA SER A 21 -11.57 11.30 -2.42
C SER A 21 -11.95 11.10 -0.96
N SER A 22 -11.66 9.91 -0.40
CA SER A 22 -11.89 9.60 1.01
C SER A 22 -11.00 8.46 1.48
N ALA A 23 -10.89 8.32 2.80
CA ALA A 23 -10.29 7.16 3.45
C ALA A 23 -11.11 6.77 4.69
N THR A 24 -11.12 5.48 4.98
CA THR A 24 -11.73 4.88 6.18
C THR A 24 -10.75 3.90 6.78
N TRP A 25 -10.67 3.87 8.10
CA TRP A 25 -9.84 2.92 8.83
C TRP A 25 -10.60 2.32 10.00
N THR A 26 -10.23 1.10 10.34
CA THR A 26 -10.73 0.36 11.50
C THR A 26 -9.57 -0.39 12.14
N ASN A 27 -9.67 -0.65 13.44
CA ASN A 27 -8.68 -1.45 14.19
C ASN A 27 -7.25 -0.90 14.11
N ALA A 28 -7.08 0.42 14.03
CA ALA A 28 -5.76 1.03 14.13
C ALA A 28 -5.17 0.86 15.54
N PRO A 29 -3.84 0.76 15.69
CA PRO A 29 -3.19 0.73 17.00
C PRO A 29 -3.64 1.89 17.90
N SER A 30 -3.76 1.62 19.20
CA SER A 30 -3.99 2.67 20.19
C SER A 30 -2.83 3.66 20.19
N ALA A 31 -3.12 4.96 20.16
CA ALA A 31 -2.12 6.04 20.07
C ALA A 31 -1.36 6.13 18.73
N ALA A 32 -2.00 5.75 17.63
CA ALA A 32 -1.51 6.03 16.30
C ALA A 32 -2.40 7.05 15.57
N TRP A 33 -1.90 7.67 14.50
CA TRP A 33 -2.65 8.59 13.65
C TRP A 33 -2.31 8.36 12.18
N PHE A 34 -3.32 8.33 11.31
CA PHE A 34 -3.09 8.27 9.87
C PHE A 34 -2.74 9.66 9.34
N ALA A 35 -1.59 9.79 8.70
CA ALA A 35 -1.20 10.94 7.93
C ALA A 35 -1.32 10.64 6.44
N PHE A 36 -2.01 11.51 5.70
CA PHE A 36 -2.18 11.46 4.25
C PHE A 36 -1.52 12.68 3.63
N TYR A 37 -0.79 12.48 2.54
CA TYR A 37 0.10 13.47 1.95
C TYR A 37 -0.23 13.69 0.47
N ASP A 38 -0.01 14.91 -0.01
CA ASP A 38 -0.25 15.30 -1.41
C ASP A 38 0.92 15.01 -2.37
N SER A 39 1.99 14.41 -1.86
CA SER A 39 3.19 14.07 -2.61
C SER A 39 3.65 12.67 -2.23
N ASP A 40 4.48 12.06 -3.08
CA ASP A 40 5.14 10.80 -2.76
C ASP A 40 6.07 10.92 -1.55
N ASP A 41 6.48 9.77 -1.03
CA ASP A 41 7.46 9.64 0.05
C ASP A 41 7.07 10.38 1.34
N CYS A 42 5.77 10.54 1.58
CA CYS A 42 5.20 11.12 2.79
C CYS A 42 5.70 12.54 3.06
N THR A 43 5.73 13.34 1.99
CA THR A 43 6.15 14.74 1.98
C THR A 43 5.01 15.66 1.52
N GLY A 44 5.24 16.98 1.52
CA GLY A 44 4.25 17.95 1.05
C GLY A 44 3.15 18.26 2.06
N THR A 45 2.00 18.69 1.55
CA THR A 45 0.83 19.05 2.38
C THR A 45 0.20 17.79 2.95
N GLN A 46 -0.15 17.83 4.23
CA GLN A 46 -0.69 16.67 4.92
C GLN A 46 -1.96 16.93 5.73
N TYR A 47 -2.77 15.88 5.83
CA TYR A 47 -3.83 15.75 6.82
C TYR A 47 -3.48 14.64 7.80
N VAL A 48 -3.63 14.91 9.10
CA VAL A 48 -3.46 13.91 10.16
C VAL A 48 -4.83 13.63 10.79
N SER A 49 -5.17 12.35 10.85
CA SER A 49 -6.43 11.87 11.43
C SER A 49 -6.59 12.32 12.89
N LYS A 50 -7.82 12.58 13.31
CA LYS A 50 -8.14 12.95 14.70
C LYS A 50 -8.75 11.82 15.53
N SER A 51 -9.08 10.69 14.89
CA SER A 51 -9.80 9.59 15.53
C SER A 51 -9.13 8.25 15.29
N THR A 52 -8.93 7.51 16.38
CA THR A 52 -8.50 6.10 16.40
C THR A 52 -9.25 5.37 17.50
N PRO A 53 -9.47 4.03 17.39
CA PRO A 53 -8.90 3.11 16.40
C PRO A 53 -9.64 3.09 15.05
N SER A 54 -10.79 3.77 14.95
CA SER A 54 -11.61 3.81 13.74
C SER A 54 -11.94 5.24 13.36
N GLY A 55 -12.17 5.47 12.07
CA GLY A 55 -12.55 6.78 11.58
C GLY A 55 -12.66 6.83 10.07
N GLN A 56 -13.05 8.00 9.58
CA GLN A 56 -13.13 8.30 8.17
C GLN A 56 -12.81 9.77 7.92
N ILE A 57 -12.39 10.07 6.70
CA ILE A 57 -12.19 11.43 6.22
C ILE A 57 -12.66 11.53 4.76
N LYS A 58 -13.32 12.65 4.43
CA LYS A 58 -13.51 13.08 3.04
C LYS A 58 -12.42 14.10 2.74
N PHE A 59 -11.60 13.86 1.72
CA PHE A 59 -10.42 14.69 1.48
C PHE A 59 -10.76 16.11 0.99
N ALA A 60 -11.95 16.30 0.39
CA ALA A 60 -12.49 17.62 0.07
C ALA A 60 -12.56 18.56 1.28
N SER A 61 -12.85 18.07 2.50
CA SER A 61 -12.94 18.93 3.68
C SER A 61 -11.57 19.41 4.19
N VAL A 62 -10.48 18.81 3.70
CA VAL A 62 -9.10 19.09 4.10
C VAL A 62 -8.20 19.47 2.92
N ARG A 63 -8.80 19.82 1.77
CA ARG A 63 -8.12 20.27 0.54
C ARG A 63 -7.16 19.24 -0.08
N LEU A 64 -7.37 17.96 0.18
CA LEU A 64 -6.60 16.83 -0.38
C LEU A 64 -7.42 15.99 -1.37
N ASP A 65 -8.59 16.46 -1.81
CA ASP A 65 -9.45 15.71 -2.73
C ASP A 65 -8.73 15.45 -4.05
N ASN A 66 -8.62 14.18 -4.45
CA ASN A 66 -7.92 13.76 -5.65
C ASN A 66 -6.47 14.27 -5.70
N LYS A 67 -5.80 14.29 -4.53
CA LYS A 67 -4.41 14.73 -4.40
C LYS A 67 -3.52 13.78 -3.60
N VAL A 68 -4.09 12.76 -2.98
CA VAL A 68 -3.31 11.91 -2.07
C VAL A 68 -2.42 10.97 -2.87
N SER A 69 -1.11 11.11 -2.71
CA SER A 69 -0.07 10.29 -3.36
C SER A 69 0.64 9.35 -2.40
N SER A 70 0.62 9.64 -1.09
CA SER A 70 1.18 8.75 -0.08
C SER A 70 0.51 8.88 1.29
N PHE A 71 0.74 7.91 2.16
CA PHE A 71 0.25 7.93 3.54
C PHE A 71 1.17 7.16 4.50
N MET A 72 1.09 7.49 5.79
CA MET A 72 1.87 6.88 6.86
C MET A 72 1.04 6.80 8.13
N LEU A 73 1.22 5.73 8.90
CA LEU A 73 0.71 5.64 10.26
C LEU A 73 1.77 6.19 11.23
N TRP A 74 1.48 7.30 11.89
CA TRP A 74 2.34 7.89 12.93
C TRP A 74 2.02 7.27 14.28
N GLU A 75 3.02 6.82 15.03
CA GLU A 75 2.83 6.35 16.41
C GLU A 75 3.70 7.18 17.37
N TYR A 76 5.01 7.25 17.10
CA TYR A 76 5.97 8.01 17.89
C TYR A 76 6.81 8.99 17.06
N GLY A 77 6.64 9.01 15.73
CA GLY A 77 7.36 9.92 14.85
C GLY A 77 6.60 10.31 13.58
N THR A 78 7.04 11.42 12.98
CA THR A 78 6.50 11.97 11.72
C THR A 78 7.37 11.63 10.51
N PHE A 79 8.40 10.81 10.69
CA PHE A 79 9.36 10.41 9.66
C PHE A 79 9.20 8.92 9.33
N ALA A 80 9.51 8.54 8.08
CA ALA A 80 9.44 7.17 7.59
C ALA A 80 10.60 6.28 8.08
N LEU A 81 10.72 6.09 9.40
CA LEU A 81 11.82 5.36 10.03
C LEU A 81 11.88 3.88 9.62
N LYS A 82 10.77 3.30 9.16
CA LYS A 82 10.64 1.91 8.71
C LYS A 82 10.61 1.77 7.19
N GLY A 83 11.10 2.80 6.49
CA GLY A 83 11.31 2.84 5.05
C GLY A 83 10.10 3.21 4.22
N PHE A 84 10.27 3.10 2.90
CA PHE A 84 9.30 3.48 1.87
C PHE A 84 8.84 2.22 1.12
N VAL A 85 7.55 2.14 0.84
CA VAL A 85 6.95 1.06 0.07
C VAL A 85 6.03 1.66 -0.99
N ASP A 86 6.30 1.33 -2.24
CA ASP A 86 5.32 1.51 -3.30
C ASP A 86 4.32 0.34 -3.28
N ILE A 87 3.06 0.64 -2.97
CA ILE A 87 1.99 -0.37 -2.89
C ILE A 87 1.67 -0.95 -4.27
N CYS A 88 1.85 -0.17 -5.33
CA CYS A 88 1.53 -0.56 -6.70
C CYS A 88 2.53 -1.61 -7.19
N GLU A 89 3.82 -1.46 -6.86
CA GLU A 89 4.84 -2.45 -7.17
C GLU A 89 4.74 -3.68 -6.24
N ALA A 90 4.46 -3.47 -4.95
CA ALA A 90 4.31 -4.59 -4.01
C ALA A 90 3.12 -5.50 -4.34
N THR A 91 2.03 -4.94 -4.88
CA THR A 91 0.87 -5.73 -5.33
C THR A 91 1.16 -6.48 -6.63
N THR A 92 1.93 -5.86 -7.55
CA THR A 92 2.39 -6.51 -8.79
C THR A 92 3.30 -7.70 -8.48
N LEU A 93 4.27 -7.55 -7.58
CA LEU A 93 5.14 -8.65 -7.15
C LEU A 93 4.38 -9.77 -6.42
N ARG A 94 3.39 -9.43 -5.58
CA ARG A 94 2.54 -10.43 -4.93
C ARG A 94 1.66 -11.18 -5.92
N SER A 95 1.18 -10.50 -6.95
CA SER A 95 0.40 -11.11 -8.03
C SER A 95 1.28 -12.03 -8.88
N ALA A 96 2.50 -11.59 -9.21
CA ALA A 96 3.49 -12.41 -9.92
C ALA A 96 3.88 -13.67 -9.13
N ASN A 97 4.12 -13.55 -7.82
CA ASN A 97 4.41 -14.71 -6.95
C ASN A 97 3.21 -15.65 -6.76
N ALA A 98 1.98 -15.12 -6.80
CA ALA A 98 0.78 -15.94 -6.82
C ALA A 98 0.61 -16.67 -8.17
N SER A 99 0.94 -16.01 -9.27
CA SER A 99 0.91 -16.58 -10.62
C SER A 99 2.04 -17.60 -10.88
N SER A 100 3.20 -17.46 -10.26
CA SER A 100 4.31 -18.42 -10.38
C SER A 100 4.06 -19.75 -9.65
N ASN A 101 3.04 -19.82 -8.80
CA ASN A 101 2.58 -21.08 -8.18
C ASN A 101 1.60 -21.89 -9.07
N LEU A 102 1.30 -21.41 -10.28
CA LEU A 102 0.45 -22.12 -11.27
C LEU A 102 1.24 -22.73 -12.44
N THR A 103 2.57 -22.70 -12.42
CA THR A 103 3.42 -23.32 -13.46
C THR A 103 4.26 -24.47 -12.90
N SER A 104 3.60 -25.57 -12.51
CA SER A 104 4.25 -26.89 -12.46
C SER A 104 3.21 -28.00 -12.60
N LEU A 105 3.05 -28.48 -13.84
CA LEU A 105 2.38 -29.67 -14.38
C LEU A 105 1.99 -29.21 -15.80
N ASP A 106 2.80 -29.43 -16.83
CA ASP A 106 3.08 -30.76 -17.36
C ASP A 106 4.56 -30.93 -17.74
N SER A 107 5.17 -31.97 -17.19
CA SER A 107 6.27 -32.68 -17.81
C SER A 107 5.73 -34.00 -18.31
N GLU A 108 5.54 -34.15 -19.62
CA GLU A 108 5.68 -35.46 -20.25
C GLU A 108 6.61 -35.33 -21.44
N GLY A 109 7.82 -35.82 -21.22
CA GLY A 109 8.82 -36.01 -22.26
C GLY A 109 8.39 -37.15 -23.19
N SER A 110 8.46 -36.91 -24.49
CA SER A 110 8.59 -38.00 -25.45
C SER A 110 10.08 -38.19 -25.76
N SER A 111 10.68 -39.20 -25.14
CA SER A 111 11.91 -39.82 -25.64
C SER A 111 11.55 -41.13 -26.32
N SER A 112 12.13 -41.29 -27.49
CA SER A 112 12.08 -42.41 -28.42
C SER A 112 12.40 -43.78 -27.81
N ASN A 113 11.90 -44.83 -28.46
CA ASN A 113 12.67 -46.06 -28.62
C ASN A 113 12.28 -46.78 -29.92
N GLY A 114 13.30 -47.11 -30.72
CA GLY A 114 13.23 -48.01 -31.85
C GLY A 114 13.93 -49.34 -31.55
N SER A 115 13.50 -50.37 -32.30
CA SER A 115 14.14 -51.66 -32.62
C SER A 115 14.30 -52.70 -31.51
N VAL A 116 13.67 -53.87 -31.66
CA VAL A 116 14.14 -55.01 -32.50
C VAL A 116 12.95 -55.75 -33.10
#